data_AF-A0A914ZGQ2-F1
#
_entry.id   AF-A0A914ZGQ2-F1
#
_cell.length_a   1.000
_cell.length_b   1.000
_cell.length_c   1.000
_cell.angle_alpha   90.00
_cell.angle_beta   90.00
_cell.angle_gamma   90.00
#
_symmetry.space_group_name_H-M   'P 1'
#
loop_
_entity.id
_entity.type
_entity.pdbx_description
1 polymer ?
#
loop_
_entity_poly.entity_id
_entity_poly.type
_entity_poly.pdbx_seq_one_letter_code
_entity_poly.pdbx_strand_id
1 'polypeptide(L)'
;MGSRVNVCSVSVLDNPAKFTDPFKLEITFEVFEPLPDDLDWELVYVGAAESEKYDQVLDSVLVGPVVEGRHKFIFEADGPDPSKIPED
;
A
#
# COMPACT_ATOMS: atom_id res chain seq x y z
N MET A 1 18.96 -13.83 10.52
CA MET A 1 18.39 -12.50 10.83
C MET A 1 16.93 -12.55 10.44
N GLY A 2 16.02 -12.19 11.36
CA GLY A 2 14.60 -12.03 11.04
C GLY A 2 14.35 -10.70 10.35
N SER A 3 13.15 -10.53 9.78
CA SER A 3 12.72 -9.21 9.30
C SER A 3 12.65 -8.22 10.46
N ARG A 4 13.10 -6.98 10.25
CA ARG A 4 13.00 -5.88 11.23
C ARG A 4 11.57 -5.36 11.39
N VAL A 5 10.75 -5.61 10.38
CA VAL A 5 9.36 -5.17 10.29
C VAL A 5 8.47 -6.34 9.91
N ASN A 6 7.31 -6.44 10.55
CA ASN A 6 6.30 -7.44 10.26
C ASN A 6 4.95 -6.76 10.03
N VAL A 7 4.32 -7.02 8.89
CA VAL A 7 2.93 -6.57 8.65
C VAL A 7 1.99 -7.52 9.39
N CYS A 8 1.27 -7.00 10.39
CA CYS A 8 0.39 -7.79 11.23
C CYS A 8 -1.00 -7.96 10.61
N SER A 9 -1.53 -6.90 9.99
CA SER A 9 -2.85 -6.93 9.36
C SER A 9 -3.03 -5.80 8.36
N VAL A 10 -3.80 -6.07 7.31
CA VAL A 10 -4.28 -5.08 6.34
C VAL A 10 -5.78 -5.24 6.21
N SER A 11 -6.54 -4.19 6.53
CA SER A 11 -8.01 -4.18 6.38
C SER A 11 -8.40 -3.23 5.27
N VAL A 12 -9.13 -3.74 4.28
CA VAL A 12 -9.69 -2.93 3.20
C VAL A 12 -10.98 -2.28 3.71
N LEU A 13 -10.96 -0.96 3.83
CA LEU A 13 -12.11 -0.17 4.25
C LEU A 13 -13.00 0.17 3.05
N ASP A 14 -14.24 0.56 3.31
CA ASP A 14 -15.21 1.02 2.31
C ASP A 14 -15.49 0.03 1.15
N ASN A 15 -15.29 -1.28 1.36
CA ASN A 15 -15.53 -2.33 0.36
C ASN A 15 -16.91 -3.01 0.55
N PRO A 16 -17.77 -3.10 -0.49
CA PRO A 16 -17.55 -2.75 -1.90
C PRO A 16 -17.64 -1.24 -2.20
N ALA A 17 -16.76 -0.80 -3.11
CA ALA A 17 -16.68 0.57 -3.62
C ALA A 17 -16.82 0.61 -5.16
N LYS A 18 -16.94 1.80 -5.74
CA LYS A 18 -16.83 1.96 -7.20
C LYS A 18 -15.37 1.86 -7.63
N PHE A 19 -15.16 1.56 -8.91
CA PHE A 19 -13.83 1.41 -9.50
C PHE A 19 -12.91 2.64 -9.29
N THR A 20 -13.48 3.84 -9.38
CA THR A 20 -12.74 5.11 -9.27
C THR A 20 -12.76 5.68 -7.85
N ASP A 21 -13.41 5.02 -6.89
CA ASP A 21 -13.40 5.48 -5.51
C ASP A 21 -12.00 5.23 -4.91
N PRO A 22 -11.53 6.08 -3.99
CA PRO A 22 -10.22 5.90 -3.36
C PRO A 22 -10.12 4.59 -2.58
N PHE A 23 -8.95 3.95 -2.63
CA PHE A 23 -8.58 2.88 -1.72
C PHE A 23 -8.31 3.43 -0.33
N LYS A 24 -8.79 2.72 0.69
CA LYS A 24 -8.45 2.97 2.08
C LYS A 24 -8.05 1.67 2.75
N LEU A 25 -6.79 1.58 3.14
CA LEU A 25 -6.22 0.40 3.78
C LEU A 25 -5.82 0.76 5.21
N GLU A 26 -6.47 0.16 6.21
CA GLU A 26 -5.97 0.21 7.58
C GLU A 26 -4.85 -0.81 7.73
N ILE A 27 -3.61 -0.32 7.82
CA ILE A 27 -2.42 -1.15 7.91
C ILE A 27 -1.94 -1.13 9.36
N THR A 28 -1.68 -2.31 9.91
CA THR A 28 -1.00 -2.49 11.19
C THR A 28 0.28 -3.26 10.99
N PHE A 29 1.39 -2.73 11.46
CA PHE A 29 2.70 -3.35 11.35
C PHE A 29 3.47 -3.21 12.68
N GLU A 30 4.46 -4.07 12.88
CA GLU A 30 5.29 -4.12 14.08
C GLU A 30 6.75 -3.99 13.68
N VAL A 31 7.48 -3.15 14.42
CA VAL A 31 8.89 -2.86 14.23
C VAL A 31 9.64 -3.36 15.47
N PHE A 32 10.64 -4.22 15.27
CA PHE A 32 11.37 -4.87 16.37
C PHE A 32 12.63 -4.13 16.81
N GLU A 33 13.09 -3.14 16.04
CA GLU A 33 14.20 -2.25 16.38
C GLU A 33 14.04 -0.91 15.64
N PRO A 34 14.52 0.22 16.18
CA PRO A 34 14.43 1.51 15.51
C PRO A 34 15.01 1.48 14.10
N LEU A 35 14.24 1.95 13.13
CA LEU A 35 14.69 1.96 11.73
C LEU A 35 15.52 3.22 11.45
N PRO A 36 16.71 3.09 10.84
CA PRO A 36 17.53 4.24 10.47
C PRO A 36 16.98 4.99 9.24
N ASP A 37 16.24 4.29 8.39
CA ASP A 37 15.66 4.78 7.15
C ASP A 37 14.12 4.70 7.22
N ASP A 38 13.43 5.48 6.39
CA ASP A 38 11.98 5.48 6.29
C ASP A 38 11.46 4.19 5.63
N LEU A 39 10.25 3.78 6.01
CA LEU A 39 9.51 2.73 5.31
C LEU A 39 8.79 3.33 4.10
N ASP A 40 9.03 2.78 2.92
CA ASP A 40 8.29 3.11 1.70
C ASP A 40 7.13 2.14 1.53
N TRP A 41 5.92 2.68 1.53
CA TRP A 41 4.68 1.95 1.27
C TRP A 41 4.17 2.38 -0.09
N GLU A 42 3.98 1.42 -1.00
CA GLU A 42 3.46 1.68 -2.35
C GLU A 42 2.22 0.82 -2.59
N LEU A 43 1.15 1.43 -3.13
CA LEU A 43 -0.02 0.70 -3.60
C LEU A 43 0.02 0.60 -5.12
N VAL A 44 0.20 -0.62 -5.64
CA VAL A 44 0.28 -0.88 -7.08
C VAL A 44 -0.98 -1.60 -7.55
N TYR A 45 -1.64 -1.04 -8.56
CA TYR A 45 -2.74 -1.66 -9.26
C TYR A 45 -2.25 -2.36 -10.53
N VAL A 46 -2.44 -3.67 -10.61
CA VAL A 46 -2.07 -4.47 -11.77
C VAL A 46 -3.12 -4.28 -12.87
N GLY A 47 -2.75 -3.57 -13.94
CA GLY A 47 -3.66 -3.26 -15.04
C GLY A 47 -3.88 -4.42 -16.00
N ALA A 48 -2.94 -5.36 -16.12
CA ALA A 48 -3.05 -6.56 -16.94
C ALA A 48 -2.28 -7.72 -16.33
N ALA A 49 -2.85 -8.91 -16.31
CA ALA A 49 -2.20 -10.08 -15.71
C ALA A 49 -0.97 -10.57 -16.51
N GLU A 50 -0.93 -10.26 -17.81
CA GLU A 50 0.09 -10.71 -18.74
C GLU A 50 1.30 -9.76 -18.82
N SER A 51 1.18 -8.53 -18.31
CA SER A 51 2.22 -7.53 -18.47
C SER A 51 2.22 -6.46 -17.38
N GLU A 52 3.38 -6.31 -16.74
CA GLU A 52 3.71 -5.23 -15.79
C GLU A 52 3.69 -3.83 -16.43
N LYS A 53 3.61 -3.73 -17.77
CA LYS A 53 3.55 -2.45 -18.49
C LYS A 53 2.35 -1.60 -18.08
N TYR A 54 1.27 -2.24 -17.63
CA TYR A 54 0.03 -1.58 -17.25
C TYR A 54 -0.11 -1.40 -15.73
N ASP A 55 0.94 -1.71 -14.97
CA ASP A 55 0.96 -1.51 -13.53
C ASP A 55 0.96 -0.02 -13.21
N GLN A 56 0.08 0.37 -12.29
CA GLN A 56 -0.09 1.74 -11.88
C GLN A 56 0.24 1.86 -10.39
N VAL A 57 1.30 2.59 -10.07
CA VAL A 57 1.52 3.07 -8.71
C VAL A 57 0.44 4.11 -8.42
N LEU A 58 -0.49 3.77 -7.53
CA LEU A 58 -1.61 4.64 -7.14
C LEU A 58 -1.15 5.73 -6.17
N ASP A 59 -0.34 5.34 -5.17
CA ASP A 59 0.32 6.27 -4.27
C ASP A 59 1.56 5.62 -3.61
N SER A 60 2.48 6.45 -3.12
CA SER A 60 3.65 6.07 -2.33
C SER A 60 3.78 6.97 -1.10
N VAL A 61 3.99 6.35 0.06
CA VAL A 61 4.10 7.04 1.35
C VAL A 61 5.36 6.60 2.08
N LEU A 62 6.20 7.58 2.43
CA LEU A 62 7.34 7.38 3.31
C LEU A 62 6.91 7.56 4.77
N VAL A 63 7.17 6.55 5.61
CA VAL A 63 6.89 6.56 7.04
C VAL A 63 8.19 6.45 7.81
N GLY A 64 8.63 7.55 8.42
CA GLY A 64 9.74 7.52 9.37
C GLY A 64 10.07 8.87 10.02
N PRO A 65 11.04 8.88 10.95
CA PRO A 65 11.73 7.71 11.52
C PRO A 65 10.79 6.86 12.39
N VAL A 66 10.85 5.53 12.24
CA VAL A 66 9.94 4.60 12.95
C VAL A 66 10.61 4.01 14.17
N VAL A 67 9.99 4.25 15.33
CA VAL A 67 10.42 3.67 16.61
C VAL A 67 9.98 2.21 16.74
N GLU A 68 10.67 1.45 17.60
CA GLU A 68 10.26 0.09 17.97
C GLU A 68 8.83 0.08 18.53
N GLY A 69 8.06 -0.93 18.14
CA GLY A 69 6.70 -1.15 18.60
C GLY A 69 5.70 -1.40 17.48
N ARG A 70 4.42 -1.41 17.83
CA ARG A 70 3.31 -1.66 16.91
C ARG A 70 2.67 -0.36 16.47
N HIS A 71 2.55 -0.18 15.16
CA HIS A 71 2.05 1.01 14.50
C HIS A 71 0.81 0.69 13.70
N LYS A 72 -0.06 1.69 13.55
CA LYS A 72 -1.27 1.61 12.73
C LYS A 72 -1.48 2.95 12.02
N PHE A 73 -1.81 2.88 10.74
CA PHE A 73 -2.21 4.06 9.97
C PHE A 73 -3.20 3.66 8.86
N ILE A 74 -3.86 4.66 8.28
CA ILE A 74 -4.71 4.50 7.10
C ILE A 74 -3.88 4.96 5.90
N PHE A 75 -3.66 4.06 4.95
CA PHE A 75 -3.11 4.36 3.64
C PHE A 75 -4.30 4.70 2.71
N GLU A 76 -4.35 5.92 2.22
CA GLU A 76 -5.36 6.36 1.25
C GLU A 76 -4.69 6.57 -0.11
N ALA A 77 -5.30 6.06 -1.19
CA ALA A 77 -4.81 6.25 -2.55
C ALA A 77 -5.99 6.48 -3.49
N ASP A 78 -5.82 7.29 -4.51
CA ASP A 78 -6.83 7.42 -5.56
C ASP A 78 -7.03 6.09 -6.32
N GLY A 79 -8.20 5.92 -6.95
CA GLY A 79 -8.45 4.76 -7.80
C GLY A 79 -7.55 4.74 -9.06
N PRO A 80 -7.36 3.58 -9.70
CA PRO A 80 -6.58 3.47 -10.94
C PRO A 80 -7.18 4.30 -12.08
N ASP A 81 -6.32 4.74 -13.00
CA ASP A 81 -6.73 5.41 -14.22
C ASP A 81 -7.27 4.37 -15.21
N PRO A 82 -8.57 4.38 -15.55
CA PRO A 82 -9.16 3.40 -16.47
C PRO A 82 -8.56 3.49 -17.88
N SER A 83 -8.05 4.67 -18.29
CA SER A 83 -7.48 4.86 -19.63
C SER A 83 -6.14 4.15 -19.85
N LYS A 84 -5.49 3.74 -18.76
CA LYS A 84 -4.23 2.99 -18.78
C LYS A 84 -4.44 1.47 -18.69
N ILE A 85 -5.69 1.03 -18.58
CA ILE A 85 -6.05 -0.39 -18.55
C ILE A 85 -6.36 -0.80 -19.99
N PRO A 86 -5.80 -1.92 -20.49
CA PRO A 86 -6.12 -2.39 -21.82
C PRO A 86 -7.62 -2.73 -21.93
N GLU A 87 -8.24 -2.27 -23.02
CA GLU A 87 -9.54 -2.78 -23.46
C GLU A 87 -9.26 -4.13 -24.11
N ASP A 88 -9.63 -5.23 -23.46
CA ASP A 88 -9.50 -6.60 -24.01
C ASP A 88 -10.09 -6.75 -25.43
#